data_AF-A0A0L1AK35-F1
#
_entry.id   AF-A0A0L1AK35-F1
#
_cell.length_a   1.000
_cell.length_b   1.000
_cell.length_c   1.000
_cell.angle_alpha   90.00
_cell.angle_beta   90.00
_cell.angle_gamma   90.00
#
_symmetry.space_group_name_H-M   'P 1'
#
loop_
_entity.id
_entity.type
_entity.pdbx_description
1 polymer ?
#
loop_
_entity_poly.entity_id
_entity_poly.type
_entity_poly.pdbx_seq_one_letter_code
_entity_poly.pdbx_strand_id
1 'polypeptide(L)' 'MNNVEPEKWLRYVIEHIQDWPANRVRDLLPWKVDLTSL' A
#
# COMPACT_ATOMS: atom_id res chain seq x y z
N MET A 1 -10.30 -12.71 -5.12
CA MET A 1 -9.90 -11.30 -5.34
C MET A 1 -9.19 -10.84 -4.08
N ASN A 2 -8.00 -10.24 -4.26
CA ASN A 2 -6.89 -10.06 -3.31
C ASN A 2 -7.21 -10.21 -1.82
N ASN A 3 -6.69 -11.30 -1.23
CA ASN A 3 -6.56 -11.59 0.21
C ASN A 3 -5.72 -10.56 0.99
N VAL A 4 -5.67 -9.31 0.54
CA VAL A 4 -4.96 -8.23 1.22
C VAL A 4 -5.86 -7.71 2.31
N GLU A 5 -5.43 -7.87 3.55
CA GLU A 5 -6.15 -7.34 4.70
C GLU A 5 -6.18 -5.80 4.62
N PRO A 6 -7.36 -5.18 4.61
CA PRO A 6 -7.49 -3.74 4.41
C PRO A 6 -6.79 -2.95 5.52
N GLU A 7 -6.73 -3.49 6.73
CA GLU A 7 -6.04 -2.89 7.87
C GLU A 7 -4.52 -2.84 7.67
N LYS A 8 -3.92 -3.93 7.17
CA LYS A 8 -2.49 -4.01 6.87
C LYS A 8 -2.10 -3.07 5.72
N TRP A 9 -2.95 -3.00 4.69
CA TRP A 9 -2.75 -2.06 3.59
C TRP A 9 -2.84 -0.61 4.04
N LEU A 10 -3.84 -0.27 4.84
CA LEU A 10 -3.99 1.09 5.34
C LEU A 10 -2.81 1.51 6.23
N ARG A 11 -2.32 0.60 7.08
CA ARG A 11 -1.13 0.83 7.92
C ARG A 11 0.09 1.16 7.05
N TYR A 12 0.36 0.30 6.06
CA TYR A 12 1.48 0.48 5.14
C TYR A 12 1.40 1.82 4.39
N VAL A 13 0.22 2.16 3.86
CA VAL A 13 0.01 3.41 3.15
C VAL A 13 0.22 4.60 4.07
N ILE A 14 -0.33 4.63 5.28
CA ILE A 14 -0.17 5.75 6.21
C ILE A 14 1.29 5.94 6.62
N GLU A 15 2.05 4.86 6.82
CA GLU A 15 3.48 4.93 7.14
C GLU A 15 4.32 5.41 5.97
N HIS A 16 3.97 5.03 4.73
CA HIS A 16 4.78 5.32 3.54
C HIS A 16 4.33 6.57 2.77
N ILE A 17 3.11 7.08 2.96
CA ILE A 17 2.55 8.22 2.19
C ILE A 17 3.28 9.54 2.47
N GLN A 18 3.93 9.66 3.64
CA GLN A 18 4.76 10.82 3.99
C GLN A 18 6.02 10.91 3.12
N ASP A 19 6.57 9.76 2.72
CA ASP A 19 7.78 9.66 1.89
C ASP A 19 7.45 9.58 0.38
N TRP A 20 6.17 9.37 0.05
CA TRP A 20 5.74 9.08 -1.31
C TRP A 20 5.29 10.34 -2.06
N PRO A 21 5.86 10.65 -3.24
CA PRO A 21 5.38 11.75 -4.05
C PRO A 21 3.99 11.43 -4.63
N ALA A 22 3.08 12.40 -4.62
CA ALA A 22 1.66 12.23 -5.01
C ALA A 22 1.45 11.65 -6.43
N ASN A 23 2.45 11.77 -7.31
CA ASN A 23 2.45 11.20 -8.66
C ASN A 23 2.66 9.67 -8.70
N ARG A 24 3.02 9.03 -7.57
CA ARG A 24 3.24 7.58 -7.46
C ARG A 24 2.22 6.86 -6.55
N VAL A 25 1.12 7.53 -6.20
CA VAL A 25 0.00 6.91 -5.43
C VAL A 25 -0.59 5.69 -6.17
N ARG A 26 -0.48 5.65 -7.51
CA ARG A 26 -0.90 4.50 -8.31
C ARG A 26 -0.09 3.23 -8.03
N ASP A 27 1.13 3.37 -7.53
CA ASP A 27 1.98 2.25 -7.11
C ASP A 27 1.65 1.76 -5.70
N LEU A 28 0.95 2.55 -4.89
CA LEU A 28 0.47 2.18 -3.54
C LEU A 28 -0.82 1.37 -3.55
N LEU A 29 -1.32 0.99 -4.72
CA LEU A 29 -2.55 0.23 -4.84
C LEU A 29 -2.36 -1.20 -4.28
N PRO A 30 -3.37 -1.76 -3.59
CA PRO A 30 -3.23 -3.04 -2.88
C PRO A 30 -2.96 -4.25 -3.78
N TRP A 31 -3.08 -4.11 -5.10
CA TRP A 31 -2.71 -5.13 -6.09
C TRP A 31 -1.36 -4.88 -6.77
N LYS A 32 -0.73 -3.74 -6.50
CA LYS A 32 0.61 -3.37 -6.99
C LYS A 32 1.67 -3.48 -5.89
N VAL A 33 1.28 -3.31 -4.63
CA VAL A 33 2.15 -3.51 -3.47
C VAL A 33 2.04 -4.96 -2.99
N ASP A 34 3.17 -5.68 -2.96
CA ASP A 34 3.24 -6.98 -2.33
C ASP A 34 3.32 -6.82 -0.80
N LEU A 35 2.15 -6.80 -0.16
CA LEU A 35 2.04 -6.72 1.30
C LEU A 35 2.11 -8.09 1.99
N THR A 36 2.23 -9.16 1.22
CA THR A 36 2.37 -10.55 1.69
C THR A 36 3.75 -10.85 2.26
N SER A 37 4.77 -10.05 1.91
CA SER A 37 6.14 -10.20 2.42
C SER A 37 6.46 -9.33 3.66
N LEU A 38 5.52 -8.49 4.12
CA LEU A 38 5.61 -7.70 5.36
C LEU A 38 5.11 -8.50 6.57
#